data_AF-A0A942HSY7-F1
#
_entry.id   AF-A0A942HSY7-F1
#
_cell.length_a   1.000
_cell.length_b   1.000
_cell.length_c   1.000
_cell.angle_alpha   90.00
_cell.angle_beta   90.00
_cell.angle_gamma   90.00
#
_symmetry.space_group_name_H-M   'P 1'
#
loop_
_entity.id
_entity.type
_entity.pdbx_description
1 polymer ?
#
loop_
_entity_poly.entity_id
_entity_poly.type
_entity_poly.pdbx_seq_one_letter_code
_entity_poly.pdbx_strand_id
1 'polypeptide(L)'
;MVETKNSQFTDSDTNLPGEENNKYESASDALIAEFHLVNDRSSLILIDRPDNTKILLPSAKVDTDGSLTFAFEGHCNLDVIPPAAAAGDDSLGRTNGGGNGGNSSDSNENKLEENARTYLSNSRGLDSKSERNRFLEDVQTFKSNAAGRLSEAQIESVFESVNKLFESNTGKIPAQLRHQLAAQIMNQAANPDNVDQGAHGTCAPAVVEGRTWWRSPEIAAGMVAQIAIEGQWTSFDDKTITIPDQALIPDNEARVYPKSDNFRSFASQIFEVGLYNDWGQRDTPPRWYTLRNPAADRPADGGWLSSRDTSELLRDANGNPSNPDFGFAAIGLYNQLLSGGDGRTSLINAQYGFGDCPTVATFNDLDQLTSLIDENKTKGNMPISIGVAGYDHTVFSGGQNRSDSTHQVNHVILIDDYDAQNGMVRLNNSWGPEQDKWVRLEDLYYATGYFAEPTYPNGMR
;
A
#
# COMPACT_ATOMS: atom_id res chain seq x y z
N MET A 1 0.17 46.35 -18.36
CA MET A 1 -0.99 47.08 -18.92
C MET A 1 -0.93 46.97 -20.44
N VAL A 2 -2.03 46.52 -21.06
CA VAL A 2 -2.49 46.88 -22.41
C VAL A 2 -1.54 46.56 -23.59
N GLU A 3 -1.91 45.50 -24.35
CA GLU A 3 -2.08 45.44 -25.84
C GLU A 3 -0.96 45.93 -26.80
N THR A 4 -0.84 45.61 -28.11
CA THR A 4 -1.35 44.60 -29.09
C THR A 4 -0.52 44.73 -30.40
N LYS A 5 -0.76 44.12 -31.58
CA LYS A 5 -1.78 43.16 -32.13
C LYS A 5 -1.13 42.36 -33.28
N ASN A 6 -1.73 41.24 -33.68
CA ASN A 6 -2.18 40.95 -35.06
C ASN A 6 -2.65 39.49 -35.12
N SER A 7 -3.94 39.23 -35.29
CA SER A 7 -4.57 39.27 -36.62
C SER A 7 -5.78 40.21 -36.73
N GLN A 8 -6.27 40.40 -37.95
CA GLN A 8 -7.21 41.44 -38.34
C GLN A 8 -8.68 41.07 -38.06
N PHE A 9 -9.45 42.06 -37.63
CA PHE A 9 -10.92 41.98 -37.58
C PHE A 9 -11.50 41.98 -39.00
N THR A 10 -12.51 41.15 -39.23
CA THR A 10 -13.51 41.32 -40.30
C THR A 10 -14.92 41.23 -39.70
N ASP A 11 -15.88 41.78 -40.42
CA ASP A 11 -17.08 42.44 -39.87
C ASP A 11 -18.37 41.59 -40.01
N SER A 12 -19.26 41.66 -39.03
CA SER A 12 -20.68 41.23 -39.06
C SER A 12 -21.35 41.55 -37.70
N ASP A 13 -22.59 42.04 -37.59
CA ASP A 13 -23.59 42.34 -38.63
C ASP A 13 -24.16 43.76 -38.52
N THR A 14 -24.19 44.44 -39.65
CA THR A 14 -25.16 45.51 -39.92
C THR A 14 -26.37 44.93 -40.64
N ASN A 15 -27.57 45.46 -40.36
CA ASN A 15 -28.71 45.27 -41.25
C ASN A 15 -28.39 45.88 -42.63
N LEU A 16 -28.20 45.06 -43.67
CA LEU A 16 -28.35 45.46 -45.08
C LEU A 16 -28.99 44.34 -45.90
N PRO A 17 -29.74 44.67 -46.97
CA PRO A 17 -30.41 43.67 -47.82
C PRO A 17 -29.54 43.24 -49.01
N GLY A 18 -29.58 41.94 -49.36
CA GLY A 18 -29.06 41.44 -50.64
C GLY A 18 -28.55 39.99 -50.63
N GLU A 19 -29.14 39.18 -51.51
CA GLU A 19 -28.63 38.04 -52.30
C GLU A 19 -27.07 37.81 -52.29
N GLU A 20 -26.49 36.60 -52.42
CA GLU A 20 -27.00 35.26 -52.79
C GLU A 20 -25.94 34.14 -52.46
N ASN A 21 -26.40 32.88 -52.32
CA ASN A 21 -25.74 31.58 -52.64
C ASN A 21 -24.26 31.23 -52.29
N ASN A 22 -24.08 30.07 -51.61
CA ASN A 22 -22.82 29.34 -51.35
C ASN A 22 -22.29 28.51 -52.55
N LYS A 23 -20.95 28.30 -52.68
CA LYS A 23 -20.33 26.93 -52.85
C LYS A 23 -18.78 26.80 -52.98
N TYR A 24 -18.29 25.67 -52.45
CA TYR A 24 -17.09 24.82 -52.79
C TYR A 24 -15.63 25.08 -52.28
N GLU A 25 -15.24 24.23 -51.32
CA GLU A 25 -14.03 23.35 -51.18
C GLU A 25 -12.70 23.59 -51.96
N SER A 26 -11.55 23.50 -51.25
CA SER A 26 -10.60 22.35 -51.24
C SER A 26 -9.25 22.68 -50.53
N ALA A 27 -8.41 21.68 -50.22
CA ALA A 27 -7.34 21.75 -49.19
C ALA A 27 -5.92 21.30 -49.64
N SER A 28 -4.88 21.71 -48.90
CA SER A 28 -3.56 21.04 -48.78
C SER A 28 -2.68 21.61 -47.64
N ASP A 29 -1.83 20.78 -47.02
CA ASP A 29 -1.26 20.97 -45.67
C ASP A 29 -0.07 21.94 -45.50
N ALA A 30 0.02 22.55 -44.30
CA ALA A 30 1.25 22.93 -43.62
C ALA A 30 1.02 22.97 -42.09
N LEU A 31 1.86 22.31 -41.28
CA LEU A 31 1.67 22.25 -39.83
C LEU A 31 2.20 23.50 -39.13
N ILE A 32 1.28 24.34 -38.65
CA ILE A 32 1.52 25.39 -37.67
C ILE A 32 0.69 25.02 -36.43
N ALA A 33 1.34 24.78 -35.30
CA ALA A 33 0.64 24.56 -34.03
C ALA A 33 0.42 25.92 -33.34
N GLU A 34 -0.81 26.43 -33.42
CA GLU A 34 -1.23 27.58 -32.62
C GLU A 34 -1.69 27.13 -31.23
N PHE A 35 -1.32 27.89 -30.19
CA PHE A 35 -1.69 27.60 -28.80
C PHE A 35 -2.78 28.58 -28.35
N HIS A 36 -3.97 28.06 -28.05
CA HIS A 36 -5.08 28.86 -27.52
C HIS A 36 -5.30 28.60 -26.03
N LEU A 37 -5.17 29.65 -25.22
CA LEU A 37 -5.57 29.65 -23.81
C LEU A 37 -7.09 29.76 -23.70
N VAL A 38 -7.73 28.74 -23.14
CA VAL A 38 -9.18 28.72 -22.92
C VAL A 38 -9.50 29.21 -21.50
N ASN A 39 -9.61 30.54 -21.35
CA ASN A 39 -10.08 31.27 -20.17
C ASN A 39 -9.13 31.34 -18.94
N ASP A 40 -9.28 32.42 -18.17
CA ASP A 40 -8.34 32.94 -17.18
C ASP A 40 -8.28 32.15 -15.84
N ARG A 41 -8.91 30.97 -15.78
CA ARG A 41 -9.11 30.18 -14.55
C ARG A 41 -9.11 28.66 -14.78
N SER A 42 -8.06 28.16 -15.45
CA SER A 42 -7.74 26.73 -15.65
C SER A 42 -8.76 25.88 -16.44
N SER A 43 -8.36 24.87 -17.23
CA SER A 43 -7.04 24.54 -17.80
C SER A 43 -7.25 23.53 -18.94
N LEU A 44 -7.18 23.98 -20.19
CA LEU A 44 -7.31 23.09 -21.35
C LEU A 44 -6.32 23.55 -22.43
N ILE A 45 -5.27 22.77 -22.66
CA ILE A 45 -4.34 22.97 -23.78
C ILE A 45 -4.82 22.08 -24.92
N LEU A 46 -5.29 22.73 -25.98
CA LEU A 46 -5.58 22.09 -27.26
C LEU A 46 -4.34 22.20 -28.15
N ILE A 47 -3.79 21.06 -28.54
CA ILE A 47 -2.77 20.98 -29.59
C ILE A 47 -3.46 20.43 -30.84
N ASP A 48 -3.62 21.28 -31.85
CA ASP A 48 -4.12 20.89 -33.16
C ASP A 48 -2.97 20.29 -33.99
N ARG A 49 -3.16 19.05 -34.44
CA ARG A 49 -2.30 18.35 -35.41
C ARG A 49 -2.75 18.66 -36.85
N PRO A 50 -1.92 18.43 -37.89
CA PRO A 50 -2.29 18.79 -39.26
C PRO A 50 -3.44 17.92 -39.80
N ASP A 51 -3.70 16.78 -39.17
CA ASP A 51 -4.80 15.87 -39.44
C ASP A 51 -6.11 16.24 -38.69
N ASN A 52 -6.19 17.43 -38.09
CA ASN A 52 -7.27 17.89 -37.18
C ASN A 52 -7.48 17.02 -35.93
N THR A 53 -6.52 16.17 -35.55
CA THR A 53 -6.59 15.45 -34.27
C THR A 53 -6.24 16.38 -33.12
N LYS A 54 -7.19 16.54 -32.19
CA LYS A 54 -7.03 17.35 -30.99
C LYS A 54 -6.50 16.53 -29.82
N ILE A 55 -5.33 16.90 -29.31
CA ILE A 55 -4.82 16.34 -28.04
C ILE A 55 -5.30 17.22 -26.90
N LEU A 56 -5.94 16.61 -25.90
CA LEU A 56 -6.21 17.19 -24.59
C LEU A 56 -5.08 16.81 -23.63
N LEU A 57 -4.52 17.81 -22.94
CA LEU A 57 -3.70 17.58 -21.75
C LEU A 57 -4.53 18.02 -20.52
N PRO A 58 -4.90 17.10 -19.61
CA PRO A 58 -6.00 17.33 -18.66
C PRO A 58 -5.67 18.26 -17.48
N SER A 59 -4.40 18.60 -17.28
CA SER A 59 -3.95 19.23 -16.04
C SER A 59 -2.64 20.00 -16.23
N ALA A 60 -2.77 21.28 -16.57
CA ALA A 60 -1.66 22.23 -16.67
C ALA A 60 -2.04 23.56 -16.02
N LYS A 61 -1.38 23.94 -14.93
CA LYS A 61 -1.55 25.23 -14.25
C LYS A 61 -0.67 26.28 -14.91
N VAL A 62 -1.20 27.49 -15.10
CA VAL A 62 -0.40 28.67 -15.48
C VAL A 62 -0.11 29.45 -14.20
N ASP A 63 1.16 29.67 -13.88
CA ASP A 63 1.56 30.40 -12.70
C ASP A 63 1.57 31.93 -12.95
N THR A 64 1.65 32.73 -11.88
CA THR A 64 1.36 34.19 -11.94
C THR A 64 2.36 35.02 -12.73
N ASP A 65 3.46 34.43 -13.20
CA ASP A 65 4.44 35.03 -14.10
C ASP A 65 4.26 34.64 -15.59
N GLY A 66 3.36 33.69 -15.89
CA GLY A 66 3.06 33.20 -17.24
C GLY A 66 3.72 31.88 -17.62
N SER A 67 4.39 31.19 -16.70
CA SER A 67 4.93 29.83 -16.90
C SER A 67 3.85 28.72 -16.76
N LEU A 68 4.15 27.49 -17.21
CA LEU A 68 3.21 26.35 -17.31
C LEU A 68 3.72 25.12 -16.54
N THR A 69 2.86 24.52 -15.71
CA THR A 69 3.18 23.42 -14.78
C THR A 69 2.15 22.29 -14.88
N PHE A 70 2.54 21.05 -15.20
CA PHE A 70 1.62 19.90 -15.39
C PHE A 70 1.42 19.06 -14.13
N ALA A 71 0.23 18.49 -13.91
CA ALA A 71 -0.10 17.73 -12.70
C ALA A 71 -0.77 16.37 -12.98
N PHE A 72 -0.07 15.25 -12.74
CA PHE A 72 -0.72 13.94 -12.57
C PHE A 72 -1.16 13.83 -11.10
N GLU A 73 -2.38 14.21 -10.79
CA GLU A 73 -2.88 14.20 -9.40
C GLU A 73 -3.22 12.78 -8.93
N GLY A 74 -2.20 12.06 -8.44
CA GLY A 74 -2.43 11.05 -7.41
C GLY A 74 -2.99 11.74 -6.16
N HIS A 75 -4.18 11.34 -5.70
CA HIS A 75 -4.84 12.00 -4.57
C HIS A 75 -4.11 11.78 -3.24
N CYS A 76 -3.16 12.66 -2.91
CA CYS A 76 -2.67 12.84 -1.53
C CYS A 76 -3.44 13.92 -0.76
N ASN A 77 -4.46 14.53 -1.39
CA ASN A 77 -5.41 15.46 -0.77
C ASN A 77 -6.52 14.74 0.01
N LEU A 78 -6.12 13.98 1.05
CA LEU A 78 -6.92 14.00 2.27
C LEU A 78 -6.44 15.21 3.07
N ASP A 79 -7.35 15.98 3.64
CA ASP A 79 -6.99 17.00 4.62
C ASP A 79 -6.08 16.34 5.65
N VAL A 80 -4.83 16.83 5.76
CA VAL A 80 -3.79 16.19 6.57
C VAL A 80 -4.37 15.94 7.94
N ILE A 81 -4.67 14.66 8.25
CA ILE A 81 -5.29 14.28 9.51
C ILE A 81 -4.34 14.81 10.58
N PRO A 82 -4.72 15.86 11.32
CA PRO A 82 -3.83 16.41 12.32
C PRO A 82 -3.56 15.29 13.30
N PRO A 83 -2.31 15.06 13.74
CA PRO A 83 -2.04 14.03 14.74
C PRO A 83 -3.01 14.27 15.88
N ALA A 84 -3.87 13.27 16.15
CA ALA A 84 -4.94 13.38 17.13
C ALA A 84 -4.30 13.96 18.40
N ALA A 85 -4.76 15.13 18.83
CA ALA A 85 -4.11 15.86 19.90
C ALA A 85 -4.02 14.91 21.08
N ALA A 86 -2.79 14.50 21.43
CA ALA A 86 -2.57 13.33 22.26
C ALA A 86 -3.16 13.57 23.65
N ALA A 87 -4.43 13.21 23.78
CA ALA A 87 -5.11 13.02 25.03
C ALA A 87 -4.34 11.86 25.67
N GLY A 88 -3.48 12.21 26.62
CA GLY A 88 -2.91 11.25 27.55
C GLY A 88 -4.05 10.72 28.41
N ASP A 89 -4.88 9.87 27.83
CA ASP A 89 -5.94 9.16 28.54
C ASP A 89 -5.30 7.99 29.29
N ASP A 90 -4.62 8.35 30.37
CA ASP A 90 -4.02 7.46 31.37
C ASP A 90 -5.15 6.84 32.24
N SER A 91 -6.24 6.37 31.59
CA SER A 91 -7.51 5.94 32.20
C SER A 91 -7.61 4.42 32.44
N LEU A 92 -6.48 3.72 32.45
CA LEU A 92 -6.37 2.49 33.25
C LEU A 92 -6.18 2.87 34.72
N GLY A 93 -7.30 2.83 35.46
CA GLY A 93 -7.49 3.48 36.76
C GLY A 93 -6.39 3.24 37.80
N ARG A 94 -5.53 4.25 37.99
CA ARG A 94 -4.56 4.32 39.10
C ARG A 94 -5.25 4.68 40.42
N THR A 95 -5.57 3.67 41.23
CA THR A 95 -5.79 3.90 42.67
C THR A 95 -4.46 4.22 43.36
N ASN A 96 -4.33 5.40 43.94
CA ASN A 96 -3.15 5.82 44.70
C ASN A 96 -2.87 4.88 45.88
N GLY A 97 -1.80 4.08 45.77
CA GLY A 97 -1.20 3.30 46.85
C GLY A 97 0.31 3.52 46.84
N GLY A 98 0.82 4.27 47.82
CA GLY A 98 2.22 4.72 47.80
C GLY A 98 3.24 3.66 48.23
N GLY A 99 4.36 3.63 47.52
CA GLY A 99 5.68 3.27 48.07
C GLY A 99 5.97 1.79 48.34
N ASN A 100 6.62 1.12 47.37
CA ASN A 100 7.83 0.36 47.68
C ASN A 100 8.72 0.19 46.43
N GLY A 101 10.03 0.41 46.56
CA GLY A 101 11.00 0.22 45.47
C GLY A 101 11.48 -1.24 45.42
N GLY A 102 10.67 -2.13 44.83
CA GLY A 102 11.00 -3.55 44.66
C GLY A 102 11.12 -3.95 43.18
N ASN A 103 11.91 -5.00 42.90
CA ASN A 103 12.22 -5.54 41.57
C ASN A 103 11.05 -5.51 40.56
N SER A 104 11.21 -4.70 39.50
CA SER A 104 10.29 -4.69 38.35
C SER A 104 10.56 -5.82 37.35
N SER A 105 11.72 -6.48 37.41
CA SER A 105 12.04 -7.63 36.55
C SER A 105 11.17 -8.85 36.87
N ASP A 106 11.07 -9.15 38.17
CA ASP A 106 10.51 -10.42 38.65
C ASP A 106 8.99 -10.46 38.47
N SER A 107 8.30 -9.31 38.42
CA SER A 107 6.87 -9.23 38.10
C SER A 107 6.57 -9.49 36.61
N ASN A 108 7.47 -9.07 35.73
CA ASN A 108 7.21 -9.05 34.29
C ASN A 108 7.54 -10.41 33.65
N GLU A 109 8.58 -11.09 34.16
CA GLU A 109 8.87 -12.48 33.81
C GLU A 109 7.71 -13.41 34.22
N ASN A 110 7.14 -13.23 35.42
CA ASN A 110 5.96 -13.97 35.88
C ASN A 110 4.73 -13.76 34.98
N LYS A 111 4.46 -12.52 34.52
CA LYS A 111 3.39 -12.24 33.54
C LYS A 111 3.63 -12.98 32.20
N LEU A 112 4.86 -12.96 31.69
CA LEU A 112 5.22 -13.61 30.42
C LEU A 112 5.17 -15.15 30.51
N GLU A 113 5.38 -15.73 31.69
CA GLU A 113 5.14 -17.14 32.00
C GLU A 113 3.66 -17.48 32.16
N GLU A 114 2.88 -16.64 32.86
CA GLU A 114 1.43 -16.81 33.02
C GLU A 114 0.73 -16.80 31.65
N ASN A 115 1.10 -15.84 30.81
CA ASN A 115 0.71 -15.80 29.39
C ASN A 115 1.09 -17.09 28.65
N ALA A 116 2.31 -17.63 28.85
CA ALA A 116 2.71 -18.90 28.24
C ALA A 116 1.87 -20.11 28.71
N ARG A 117 1.46 -20.15 29.98
CA ARG A 117 0.54 -21.18 30.52
C ARG A 117 -0.87 -21.03 29.93
N THR A 118 -1.33 -19.80 29.76
CA THR A 118 -2.60 -19.47 29.10
C THR A 118 -2.57 -19.91 27.64
N TYR A 119 -1.49 -19.65 26.88
CA TYR A 119 -1.31 -20.17 25.51
C TYR A 119 -1.32 -21.70 25.44
N LEU A 120 -0.66 -22.39 26.36
CA LEU A 120 -0.70 -23.87 26.45
C LEU A 120 -2.11 -24.42 26.74
N SER A 121 -2.96 -23.65 27.43
CA SER A 121 -4.36 -23.99 27.67
C SER A 121 -5.24 -23.66 26.46
N ASN A 122 -5.15 -22.44 25.93
CA ASN A 122 -6.01 -21.90 24.90
C ASN A 122 -5.73 -22.51 23.51
N SER A 123 -4.45 -22.84 23.22
CA SER A 123 -4.06 -23.58 22.00
C SER A 123 -4.68 -24.99 21.90
N ARG A 124 -5.34 -25.52 22.95
CA ARG A 124 -6.22 -26.69 22.84
C ARG A 124 -7.36 -26.51 21.83
N GLY A 125 -7.69 -25.26 21.50
CA GLY A 125 -8.61 -24.92 20.41
C GLY A 125 -8.05 -25.13 18.99
N LEU A 126 -6.76 -25.46 18.84
CA LEU A 126 -6.14 -25.88 17.57
C LEU A 126 -6.29 -27.39 17.39
N ASP A 127 -6.63 -27.83 16.18
CA ASP A 127 -7.13 -29.18 15.91
C ASP A 127 -6.08 -30.28 16.14
N SER A 128 -4.80 -30.01 15.90
CA SER A 128 -3.71 -30.99 16.00
C SER A 128 -2.62 -30.65 17.03
N LYS A 129 -1.88 -31.69 17.46
CA LYS A 129 -0.64 -31.50 18.24
C LYS A 129 0.43 -30.75 17.44
N SER A 130 0.44 -30.89 16.11
CA SER A 130 1.46 -30.25 15.28
C SER A 130 1.27 -28.73 15.23
N GLU A 131 0.01 -28.26 15.12
CA GLU A 131 -0.30 -26.83 15.13
C GLU A 131 -0.01 -26.22 16.50
N ARG A 132 -0.34 -26.91 17.60
CA ARG A 132 0.02 -26.45 18.96
C ARG A 132 1.52 -26.31 19.15
N ASN A 133 2.31 -27.26 18.65
CA ASN A 133 3.76 -27.17 18.72
C ASN A 133 4.29 -25.98 17.91
N ARG A 134 3.82 -25.79 16.67
CA ARG A 134 4.19 -24.66 15.81
C ARG A 134 3.82 -23.32 16.44
N PHE A 135 2.61 -23.20 16.98
CA PHE A 135 2.15 -22.00 17.68
C PHE A 135 3.06 -21.63 18.87
N LEU A 136 3.52 -22.62 19.64
CA LEU A 136 4.43 -22.39 20.76
C LEU A 136 5.85 -22.01 20.29
N GLU A 137 6.29 -22.55 19.15
CA GLU A 137 7.53 -22.15 18.48
C GLU A 137 7.44 -20.70 17.98
N ASP A 138 6.36 -20.33 17.29
CA ASP A 138 6.05 -18.96 16.87
C ASP A 138 6.04 -17.99 18.07
N VAL A 139 5.47 -18.38 19.22
CA VAL A 139 5.51 -17.58 20.46
C VAL A 139 6.93 -17.34 20.97
N GLN A 140 7.84 -18.33 20.91
CA GLN A 140 9.23 -18.12 21.31
C GLN A 140 10.00 -17.28 20.29
N THR A 141 9.80 -17.54 19.00
CA THR A 141 10.42 -16.80 17.90
C THR A 141 9.98 -15.33 17.92
N PHE A 142 8.70 -15.02 18.13
CA PHE A 142 8.22 -13.66 18.32
C PHE A 142 8.88 -12.98 19.52
N LYS A 143 8.88 -13.61 20.71
CA LYS A 143 9.54 -13.04 21.90
C LYS A 143 11.04 -12.75 21.65
N SER A 144 11.74 -13.65 20.98
CA SER A 144 13.15 -13.49 20.61
C SER A 144 13.34 -12.34 19.61
N ASN A 145 12.56 -12.28 18.54
CA ASN A 145 12.67 -11.29 17.48
C ASN A 145 12.15 -9.91 17.89
N ALA A 146 11.31 -9.82 18.93
CA ALA A 146 10.79 -8.57 19.49
C ALA A 146 11.73 -7.95 20.53
N ALA A 147 12.61 -8.74 21.16
CA ALA A 147 13.50 -8.28 22.21
C ALA A 147 14.41 -7.14 21.73
N GLY A 148 14.29 -5.97 22.37
CA GLY A 148 15.04 -4.76 22.00
C GLY A 148 14.51 -3.99 20.78
N ARG A 149 13.54 -4.54 20.03
CA ARG A 149 12.82 -3.87 18.93
C ARG A 149 11.49 -3.27 19.39
N LEU A 150 10.75 -4.00 20.23
CA LEU A 150 9.42 -3.60 20.72
C LEU A 150 9.43 -3.37 22.23
N SER A 151 8.51 -2.53 22.70
CA SER A 151 8.23 -2.39 24.13
C SER A 151 7.45 -3.59 24.69
N GLU A 152 7.57 -3.83 25.99
CA GLU A 152 6.80 -4.90 26.67
C GLU A 152 5.29 -4.74 26.49
N ALA A 153 4.78 -3.51 26.45
CA ALA A 153 3.37 -3.21 26.24
C ALA A 153 2.87 -3.59 24.83
N GLN A 154 3.69 -3.40 23.79
CA GLN A 154 3.36 -3.84 22.43
C GLN A 154 3.34 -5.37 22.34
N ILE A 155 4.32 -6.03 22.96
CA ILE A 155 4.37 -7.50 23.07
C ILE A 155 3.14 -8.04 23.82
N GLU A 156 2.75 -7.41 24.94
CA GLU A 156 1.54 -7.75 25.70
C GLU A 156 0.25 -7.52 24.89
N SER A 157 0.17 -6.45 24.08
CA SER A 157 -1.01 -6.15 23.24
C SER A 157 -1.22 -7.13 22.06
N VAL A 158 -0.14 -7.60 21.40
CA VAL A 158 -0.21 -8.72 20.44
C VAL A 158 -0.81 -9.94 21.11
N PHE A 159 -0.30 -10.26 22.29
CA PHE A 159 -0.69 -11.41 23.10
C PHE A 159 -2.15 -11.33 23.61
N GLU A 160 -2.62 -10.16 24.00
CA GLU A 160 -4.04 -9.93 24.31
C GLU A 160 -4.93 -10.19 23.10
N SER A 161 -4.54 -9.73 21.91
CA SER A 161 -5.31 -9.89 20.67
C SER A 161 -5.45 -11.38 20.28
N VAL A 162 -4.37 -12.14 20.46
CA VAL A 162 -4.35 -13.61 20.31
C VAL A 162 -5.24 -14.30 21.35
N ASN A 163 -5.20 -13.89 22.62
CA ASN A 163 -6.09 -14.45 23.66
C ASN A 163 -7.56 -14.11 23.41
N LYS A 164 -7.89 -12.88 23.01
CA LYS A 164 -9.25 -12.45 22.63
C LYS A 164 -9.85 -13.38 21.57
N LEU A 165 -9.08 -13.83 20.59
CA LEU A 165 -9.53 -14.76 19.55
C LEU A 165 -9.85 -16.18 20.08
N PHE A 166 -9.05 -16.70 21.02
CA PHE A 166 -9.31 -18.00 21.65
C PHE A 166 -10.46 -17.98 22.66
N GLU A 167 -10.61 -16.90 23.43
CA GLU A 167 -11.53 -16.83 24.57
C GLU A 167 -12.91 -16.27 24.23
N SER A 168 -13.03 -15.56 23.10
CA SER A 168 -14.32 -15.02 22.64
C SER A 168 -15.30 -16.15 22.33
N ASN A 169 -16.36 -16.27 23.13
CA ASN A 169 -17.45 -17.23 22.91
C ASN A 169 -18.28 -16.89 21.66
N THR A 170 -18.41 -15.60 21.35
CA THR A 170 -19.12 -15.04 20.20
C THR A 170 -18.17 -14.27 19.31
N GLY A 171 -18.44 -14.22 18.01
CA GLY A 171 -17.67 -13.40 17.07
C GLY A 171 -18.27 -13.48 15.68
N LYS A 172 -17.88 -12.55 14.80
CA LYS A 172 -18.37 -12.41 13.44
C LYS A 172 -18.07 -13.64 12.56
N ILE A 173 -16.89 -14.24 12.75
CA ILE A 173 -16.50 -15.52 12.11
C ILE A 173 -16.60 -16.69 13.10
N PRO A 174 -16.75 -17.96 12.64
CA PRO A 174 -16.75 -19.15 13.52
C PRO A 174 -15.50 -19.31 14.40
N ALA A 175 -15.66 -19.94 15.57
CA ALA A 175 -14.59 -20.12 16.56
C ALA A 175 -13.34 -20.82 16.01
N GLN A 176 -13.51 -21.87 15.19
CA GLN A 176 -12.38 -22.57 14.56
C GLN A 176 -11.52 -21.63 13.70
N LEU A 177 -12.15 -20.72 12.94
CA LEU A 177 -11.43 -19.72 12.16
C LEU A 177 -10.79 -18.65 13.05
N ARG A 178 -11.40 -18.28 14.19
CA ARG A 178 -10.73 -17.40 15.17
C ARG A 178 -9.49 -18.04 15.76
N HIS A 179 -9.51 -19.33 16.08
CA HIS A 179 -8.34 -20.06 16.58
C HIS A 179 -7.24 -20.18 15.51
N GLN A 180 -7.62 -20.42 14.24
CA GLN A 180 -6.70 -20.38 13.11
C GLN A 180 -6.05 -18.99 12.95
N LEU A 181 -6.84 -17.91 13.02
CA LEU A 181 -6.31 -16.55 13.01
C LEU A 181 -5.36 -16.28 14.17
N ALA A 182 -5.69 -16.73 15.39
CA ALA A 182 -4.81 -16.57 16.55
C ALA A 182 -3.43 -17.22 16.32
N ALA A 183 -3.40 -18.38 15.64
CA ALA A 183 -2.16 -19.04 15.26
C ALA A 183 -1.43 -18.35 14.10
N GLN A 184 -2.15 -17.85 13.09
CA GLN A 184 -1.56 -17.11 11.97
C GLN A 184 -1.01 -15.74 12.39
N ILE A 185 -1.67 -15.01 13.31
CA ILE A 185 -1.15 -13.78 13.93
C ILE A 185 0.20 -14.03 14.59
N MET A 186 0.32 -15.09 15.39
CA MET A 186 1.60 -15.41 16.03
C MET A 186 2.67 -15.77 15.01
N ASN A 187 2.32 -16.51 13.95
CA ASN A 187 3.27 -16.86 12.89
C ASN A 187 3.76 -15.63 12.10
N GLN A 188 2.89 -14.68 11.76
CA GLN A 188 3.28 -13.43 11.08
C GLN A 188 4.05 -12.48 12.01
N ALA A 189 3.66 -12.35 13.28
CA ALA A 189 4.42 -11.55 14.26
C ALA A 189 5.83 -12.11 14.50
N ALA A 190 5.98 -13.44 14.46
CA ALA A 190 7.27 -14.13 14.57
C ALA A 190 8.12 -14.03 13.29
N ASN A 191 7.47 -14.12 12.12
CA ASN A 191 8.08 -14.17 10.79
C ASN A 191 7.43 -13.12 9.86
N PRO A 192 7.64 -11.80 10.09
CA PRO A 192 7.03 -10.73 9.28
C PRO A 192 7.39 -10.80 7.80
N ASP A 193 8.51 -11.45 7.46
CA ASP A 193 9.00 -11.71 6.11
C ASP A 193 8.20 -12.80 5.37
N ASN A 194 7.19 -13.42 6.00
CA ASN A 194 6.33 -14.47 5.45
C ASN A 194 4.96 -13.94 4.95
N VAL A 195 4.86 -12.63 4.69
CA VAL A 195 3.65 -12.00 4.18
C VAL A 195 3.62 -12.03 2.65
N ASP A 196 2.78 -12.90 2.11
CA ASP A 196 2.54 -13.02 0.67
C ASP A 196 1.19 -12.47 0.29
N GLN A 197 1.14 -11.79 -0.86
CA GLN A 197 -0.10 -11.29 -1.44
C GLN A 197 -0.97 -12.43 -1.99
N GLY A 198 -0.37 -13.57 -2.38
CA GLY A 198 -1.12 -14.68 -2.97
C GLY A 198 -1.46 -14.50 -4.46
N ALA A 199 -2.47 -15.21 -4.94
CA ALA A 199 -3.03 -15.03 -6.29
C ALA A 199 -3.91 -13.75 -6.43
N HIS A 200 -3.47 -12.65 -5.83
CA HIS A 200 -4.23 -11.42 -5.60
C HIS A 200 -3.44 -10.19 -6.05
N GLY A 201 -4.13 -9.06 -6.28
CA GLY A 201 -3.52 -7.79 -6.70
C GLY A 201 -3.02 -6.94 -5.53
N THR A 202 -2.79 -7.55 -4.37
CA THR A 202 -2.64 -6.91 -3.07
C THR A 202 -1.20 -6.56 -2.70
N CYS A 203 -0.29 -6.39 -3.66
CA CYS A 203 1.12 -6.05 -3.39
C CYS A 203 1.28 -4.84 -2.44
N ALA A 204 0.50 -3.78 -2.63
CA ALA A 204 0.55 -2.57 -1.80
C ALA A 204 0.13 -2.82 -0.33
N PRO A 205 -1.06 -3.37 -0.01
CA PRO A 205 -1.40 -3.68 1.38
C PRO A 205 -0.58 -4.84 1.99
N ALA A 206 -0.11 -5.81 1.21
CA ALA A 206 0.79 -6.87 1.70
C ALA A 206 2.14 -6.30 2.18
N VAL A 207 2.71 -5.34 1.43
CA VAL A 207 3.90 -4.58 1.85
C VAL A 207 3.65 -3.78 3.13
N VAL A 208 2.47 -3.16 3.26
CA VAL A 208 2.07 -2.48 4.51
C VAL A 208 1.93 -3.50 5.64
N GLU A 209 1.37 -4.68 5.39
CA GLU A 209 1.20 -5.75 6.36
C GLU A 209 2.54 -6.25 6.92
N GLY A 210 3.46 -6.72 6.07
CA GLY A 210 4.78 -7.22 6.51
C GLY A 210 5.54 -6.18 7.33
N ARG A 211 5.48 -4.92 6.89
CA ARG A 211 6.03 -3.78 7.62
C ARG A 211 5.32 -3.50 8.94
N THR A 212 4.00 -3.68 9.02
CA THR A 212 3.24 -3.52 10.27
C THR A 212 3.58 -4.63 11.26
N TRP A 213 3.69 -5.89 10.83
CA TRP A 213 4.20 -6.98 11.68
C TRP A 213 5.64 -6.72 12.17
N TRP A 214 6.49 -6.09 11.36
CA TRP A 214 7.84 -5.71 11.79
C TRP A 214 7.87 -4.51 12.76
N ARG A 215 7.09 -3.46 12.53
CA ARG A 215 7.23 -2.19 13.29
C ARG A 215 6.23 -2.03 14.43
N SER A 216 5.01 -2.52 14.25
CA SER A 216 3.87 -2.34 15.15
C SER A 216 2.92 -3.56 15.11
N PRO A 217 3.40 -4.78 15.41
CA PRO A 217 2.57 -5.99 15.31
C PRO A 217 1.34 -5.95 16.21
N GLU A 218 1.33 -5.13 17.26
CA GLU A 218 0.16 -4.86 18.10
C GLU A 218 -1.01 -4.26 17.32
N ILE A 219 -0.73 -3.43 16.31
CA ILE A 219 -1.75 -2.80 15.45
C ILE A 219 -2.31 -3.86 14.50
N ALA A 220 -1.46 -4.65 13.84
CA ALA A 220 -1.90 -5.73 12.96
C ALA A 220 -2.68 -6.83 13.70
N ALA A 221 -2.18 -7.27 14.85
CA ALA A 221 -2.86 -8.25 15.70
C ALA A 221 -4.22 -7.73 16.21
N GLY A 222 -4.26 -6.48 16.68
CA GLY A 222 -5.48 -5.83 17.14
C GLY A 222 -6.52 -5.69 16.04
N MET A 223 -6.12 -5.21 14.86
CA MET A 223 -6.98 -5.07 13.68
C MET A 223 -7.56 -6.41 13.23
N VAL A 224 -6.73 -7.45 13.06
CA VAL A 224 -7.21 -8.79 12.64
C VAL A 224 -8.15 -9.40 13.69
N ALA A 225 -7.84 -9.25 14.98
CA ALA A 225 -8.69 -9.74 16.07
C ALA A 225 -10.04 -8.99 16.13
N GLN A 226 -10.05 -7.66 16.01
CA GLN A 226 -11.27 -6.86 16.03
C GLN A 226 -12.17 -7.19 14.84
N ILE A 227 -11.62 -7.29 13.62
CA ILE A 227 -12.40 -7.67 12.43
C ILE A 227 -13.02 -9.07 12.58
N ALA A 228 -12.27 -10.04 13.11
CA ALA A 228 -12.76 -11.40 13.30
C ALA A 228 -13.87 -11.52 14.37
N ILE A 229 -13.83 -10.68 15.41
CA ILE A 229 -14.78 -10.71 16.52
C ILE A 229 -16.00 -9.82 16.21
N GLU A 230 -15.79 -8.59 15.73
CA GLU A 230 -16.82 -7.57 15.58
C GLU A 230 -17.32 -7.41 14.14
N GLY A 231 -16.51 -7.78 13.14
CA GLY A 231 -16.77 -7.49 11.72
C GLY A 231 -16.42 -6.07 11.29
N GLN A 232 -15.64 -5.36 12.11
CA GLN A 232 -15.22 -3.98 11.91
C GLN A 232 -13.88 -3.73 12.60
N TRP A 233 -13.23 -2.61 12.31
CA TRP A 233 -12.10 -2.12 13.11
C TRP A 233 -12.14 -0.61 13.30
N THR A 234 -11.43 -0.11 14.30
CA THR A 234 -11.27 1.34 14.54
C THR A 234 -9.90 1.79 14.02
N SER A 235 -9.91 2.67 13.02
CA SER A 235 -8.71 3.29 12.43
C SER A 235 -8.08 4.32 13.39
N PHE A 236 -6.85 4.76 13.11
CA PHE A 236 -6.09 5.67 13.98
C PHE A 236 -6.80 7.01 14.26
N ASP A 237 -7.69 7.44 13.35
CA ASP A 237 -8.50 8.65 13.48
C ASP A 237 -9.89 8.41 14.11
N ASP A 238 -10.01 7.38 14.96
CA ASP A 238 -11.24 6.89 15.59
C ASP A 238 -12.34 6.43 14.61
N LYS A 239 -12.06 6.38 13.31
CA LYS A 239 -13.05 5.99 12.31
C LYS A 239 -13.32 4.49 12.34
N THR A 240 -14.56 4.10 12.61
CA THR A 240 -15.00 2.71 12.47
C THR A 240 -15.16 2.31 11.00
N ILE A 241 -14.48 1.24 10.60
CA ILE A 241 -14.47 0.67 9.25
C ILE A 241 -15.19 -0.68 9.30
N THR A 242 -16.30 -0.83 8.57
CA THR A 242 -17.11 -2.06 8.57
C THR A 242 -16.66 -3.01 7.46
N ILE A 243 -16.41 -4.28 7.78
CA ILE A 243 -15.95 -5.27 6.79
C ILE A 243 -17.14 -6.11 6.27
N PRO A 244 -17.36 -6.19 4.94
CA PRO A 244 -18.43 -7.00 4.38
C PRO A 244 -18.28 -8.49 4.69
N ASP A 245 -19.37 -9.16 5.09
CA ASP A 245 -19.40 -10.58 5.48
C ASP A 245 -18.73 -11.53 4.48
N GLN A 246 -18.83 -11.24 3.17
CA GLN A 246 -18.20 -12.06 2.13
C GLN A 246 -16.67 -12.02 2.18
N ALA A 247 -16.07 -10.91 2.62
CA ALA A 247 -14.62 -10.78 2.73
C ALA A 247 -14.05 -11.40 4.03
N LEU A 248 -14.94 -11.78 4.96
CA LEU A 248 -14.63 -12.52 6.19
C LEU A 248 -14.68 -14.05 6.01
N ILE A 249 -14.96 -14.52 4.80
CA ILE A 249 -14.89 -15.93 4.42
C ILE A 249 -13.49 -16.15 3.83
N PRO A 250 -12.68 -17.09 4.35
CA PRO A 250 -11.38 -17.37 3.76
C PRO A 250 -11.55 -17.87 2.31
N ASP A 251 -10.74 -17.37 1.39
CA ASP A 251 -10.69 -17.84 0.00
C ASP A 251 -10.08 -19.25 -0.11
N ASN A 252 -9.67 -19.68 -1.31
CA ASN A 252 -9.13 -21.03 -1.53
C ASN A 252 -7.75 -21.23 -0.89
N GLU A 253 -6.90 -20.21 -0.86
CA GLU A 253 -5.53 -20.28 -0.35
C GLU A 253 -5.47 -19.96 1.15
N ALA A 254 -6.21 -18.93 1.59
CA ALA A 254 -6.34 -18.53 2.99
C ALA A 254 -6.90 -19.64 3.91
N ARG A 255 -7.67 -20.59 3.36
CA ARG A 255 -8.15 -21.79 4.08
C ARG A 255 -7.04 -22.72 4.54
N VAL A 256 -5.86 -22.67 3.92
CA VAL A 256 -4.78 -23.63 4.18
C VAL A 256 -3.93 -23.14 5.36
N TYR A 257 -3.80 -23.96 6.40
CA TYR A 257 -2.90 -23.71 7.52
C TYR A 257 -2.09 -24.98 7.88
N PRO A 258 -0.74 -24.90 8.00
CA PRO A 258 0.11 -23.77 7.60
C PRO A 258 -0.06 -23.45 6.11
N LYS A 259 0.12 -22.18 5.72
CA LYS A 259 0.01 -21.75 4.32
C LYS A 259 1.07 -22.45 3.46
N SER A 260 0.77 -22.67 2.19
CA SER A 260 1.81 -23.06 1.22
C SER A 260 2.66 -21.85 0.85
N ASP A 261 3.77 -22.09 0.17
CA ASP A 261 4.62 -21.00 -0.30
C ASP A 261 3.87 -20.11 -1.28
N ASN A 262 4.13 -18.80 -1.23
CA ASN A 262 3.48 -17.76 -2.04
C ASN A 262 1.96 -17.63 -1.82
N PHE A 263 1.35 -18.34 -0.85
CA PHE A 263 -0.08 -18.23 -0.55
C PHE A 263 -0.32 -17.18 0.52
N ARG A 264 -1.38 -16.39 0.38
CA ARG A 264 -1.87 -15.47 1.40
C ARG A 264 -2.44 -16.26 2.59
N SER A 265 -2.15 -15.82 3.80
CA SER A 265 -2.78 -16.36 5.01
C SER A 265 -4.18 -15.79 5.21
N PHE A 266 -5.03 -16.39 6.06
CA PHE A 266 -6.32 -15.78 6.39
C PHE A 266 -6.18 -14.54 7.27
N ALA A 267 -5.15 -14.47 8.12
CA ALA A 267 -4.79 -13.23 8.83
C ALA A 267 -4.45 -12.11 7.83
N SER A 268 -3.68 -12.43 6.80
CA SER A 268 -3.29 -11.49 5.75
C SER A 268 -4.48 -11.07 4.89
N GLN A 269 -5.35 -12.01 4.49
CA GLN A 269 -6.62 -11.69 3.85
C GLN A 269 -7.43 -10.68 4.70
N ILE A 270 -7.58 -10.91 6.00
CA ILE A 270 -8.34 -10.03 6.90
C ILE A 270 -7.68 -8.65 7.03
N PHE A 271 -6.36 -8.58 7.13
CA PHE A 271 -5.61 -7.34 7.23
C PHE A 271 -5.71 -6.51 5.93
N GLU A 272 -5.38 -7.10 4.77
CA GLU A 272 -5.45 -6.45 3.45
C GLU A 272 -6.87 -5.97 3.12
N VAL A 273 -7.89 -6.81 3.35
CA VAL A 273 -9.31 -6.45 3.21
C VAL A 273 -9.67 -5.27 4.11
N GLY A 274 -9.14 -5.23 5.34
CA GLY A 274 -9.38 -4.17 6.30
C GLY A 274 -8.79 -2.83 5.85
N LEU A 275 -7.58 -2.83 5.31
CA LEU A 275 -6.95 -1.64 4.71
C LEU A 275 -7.74 -1.13 3.50
N TYR A 276 -8.07 -2.01 2.56
CA TYR A 276 -8.85 -1.62 1.38
C TYR A 276 -10.26 -1.10 1.72
N ASN A 277 -10.89 -1.62 2.76
CA ASN A 277 -12.14 -1.07 3.27
C ASN A 277 -11.95 0.28 4.00
N ASP A 278 -10.85 0.49 4.71
CA ASP A 278 -10.58 1.79 5.36
C ASP A 278 -10.44 2.90 4.31
N TRP A 279 -9.61 2.67 3.28
CA TRP A 279 -9.48 3.59 2.15
C TRP A 279 -10.81 3.80 1.42
N GLY A 280 -11.45 2.71 0.97
CA GLY A 280 -12.69 2.81 0.20
C GLY A 280 -13.82 3.51 0.97
N GLN A 281 -13.91 3.33 2.29
CA GLN A 281 -14.95 3.97 3.10
C GLN A 281 -14.67 5.45 3.40
N ARG A 282 -13.48 5.98 3.03
CA ARG A 282 -13.16 7.43 3.08
C ARG A 282 -13.65 8.18 1.83
N ASP A 283 -13.98 7.47 0.76
CA ASP A 283 -14.55 8.09 -0.44
C ASP A 283 -15.93 8.71 -0.19
N THR A 284 -16.33 9.63 -1.07
CA THR A 284 -17.68 10.21 -1.10
C THR A 284 -18.28 10.02 -2.50
N PRO A 285 -19.23 9.08 -2.70
CA PRO A 285 -19.79 8.15 -1.71
C PRO A 285 -18.79 7.04 -1.30
N PRO A 286 -18.95 6.43 -0.11
CA PRO A 286 -18.12 5.31 0.33
C PRO A 286 -18.15 4.13 -0.66
N ARG A 287 -17.03 3.42 -0.73
CA ARG A 287 -16.86 2.15 -1.44
C ARG A 287 -16.50 1.03 -0.46
N TRP A 288 -16.94 -0.18 -0.77
CA TRP A 288 -16.65 -1.38 0.03
C TRP A 288 -15.82 -2.38 -0.75
N TYR A 289 -14.75 -2.87 -0.14
CA TYR A 289 -13.93 -3.91 -0.74
C TYR A 289 -14.53 -5.28 -0.47
N THR A 290 -14.78 -6.04 -1.55
CA THR A 290 -15.33 -7.40 -1.50
C THR A 290 -14.40 -8.37 -2.19
N LEU A 291 -14.09 -9.47 -1.50
CA LEU A 291 -13.35 -10.60 -2.04
C LEU A 291 -14.30 -11.59 -2.74
N ARG A 292 -13.83 -12.16 -3.84
CA ARG A 292 -14.32 -13.36 -4.50
C ARG A 292 -13.15 -14.33 -4.61
N ASN A 293 -13.42 -15.63 -4.66
CA ASN A 293 -12.36 -16.60 -4.94
C ASN A 293 -11.68 -16.26 -6.28
N PRO A 294 -10.34 -16.31 -6.38
CA PRO A 294 -9.65 -16.21 -7.66
C PRO A 294 -10.10 -17.34 -8.60
N ALA A 295 -10.01 -17.11 -9.91
CA ALA A 295 -10.20 -18.17 -10.89
C ALA A 295 -9.17 -19.28 -10.64
N ALA A 296 -9.61 -20.54 -10.73
CA ALA A 296 -8.87 -21.71 -10.22
C ALA A 296 -7.61 -22.09 -11.02
N ASP A 297 -7.26 -21.30 -12.03
CA ASP A 297 -6.19 -21.51 -13.01
C ASP A 297 -5.12 -20.40 -13.00
N ARG A 298 -5.12 -19.50 -12.00
CA ARG A 298 -4.22 -18.35 -11.97
C ARG A 298 -2.90 -18.58 -11.24
N PRO A 299 -1.76 -18.20 -11.83
CA PRO A 299 -0.49 -18.04 -11.12
C PRO A 299 -0.55 -16.81 -10.17
N ALA A 300 0.29 -16.81 -9.13
CA ALA A 300 0.42 -15.72 -8.16
C ALA A 300 1.35 -14.58 -8.65
N ASP A 301 1.40 -14.32 -9.96
CA ASP A 301 2.50 -13.61 -10.64
C ASP A 301 2.36 -12.08 -10.73
N GLY A 302 1.63 -11.47 -9.78
CA GLY A 302 1.52 -10.00 -9.67
C GLY A 302 0.96 -9.28 -10.92
N GLY A 303 0.33 -10.03 -11.84
CA GLY A 303 -0.14 -9.49 -13.11
C GLY A 303 -1.20 -8.40 -12.95
N TRP A 304 -0.99 -7.26 -13.62
CA TRP A 304 -1.93 -6.13 -13.69
C TRP A 304 -3.36 -6.63 -13.91
N LEU A 305 -4.18 -6.40 -12.89
CA LEU A 305 -5.58 -6.74 -12.84
C LEU A 305 -6.35 -6.08 -14.00
N SER A 306 -6.69 -6.86 -15.02
CA SER A 306 -7.73 -6.47 -15.98
C SER A 306 -9.05 -6.32 -15.20
N SER A 307 -9.69 -5.15 -15.27
CA SER A 307 -10.84 -4.75 -14.44
C SER A 307 -12.10 -5.62 -14.60
N ARG A 308 -12.07 -6.61 -15.50
CA ARG A 308 -13.14 -7.61 -15.69
C ARG A 308 -12.94 -8.90 -14.92
N ASP A 309 -11.71 -9.15 -14.45
CA ASP A 309 -11.25 -10.47 -14.06
C ASP A 309 -10.79 -10.59 -12.61
N THR A 310 -10.80 -9.51 -11.85
CA THR A 310 -10.25 -9.49 -10.50
C THR A 310 -11.12 -10.32 -9.54
N SER A 311 -10.47 -11.08 -8.65
CA SER A 311 -11.07 -11.64 -7.43
C SER A 311 -11.46 -10.53 -6.42
N GLU A 312 -11.16 -9.28 -6.75
CA GLU A 312 -10.80 -8.23 -5.80
C GLU A 312 -11.43 -6.93 -6.27
N LEU A 313 -12.63 -6.63 -5.76
CA LEU A 313 -13.50 -5.60 -6.30
C LEU A 313 -13.94 -4.64 -5.20
N LEU A 314 -13.56 -3.38 -5.35
CA LEU A 314 -14.25 -2.27 -4.71
C LEU A 314 -15.62 -2.11 -5.35
N ARG A 315 -16.65 -1.92 -4.52
CA ARG A 315 -18.03 -1.67 -4.94
C ARG A 315 -18.48 -0.30 -4.49
N ASP A 316 -19.11 0.44 -5.38
CA ASP A 316 -19.84 1.66 -5.01
C ASP A 316 -21.07 1.34 -4.16
N ALA A 317 -21.76 2.38 -3.68
CA ALA A 317 -23.03 2.25 -2.93
C ALA A 317 -24.17 1.58 -3.71
N ASN A 318 -24.04 1.39 -5.03
CA ASN A 318 -24.99 0.68 -5.87
C ASN A 318 -24.57 -0.79 -6.13
N GLY A 319 -23.41 -1.22 -5.60
CA GLY A 319 -22.83 -2.54 -5.81
C GLY A 319 -22.03 -2.71 -7.11
N ASN A 320 -21.85 -1.64 -7.90
CA ASN A 320 -21.11 -1.66 -9.16
C ASN A 320 -19.61 -1.91 -8.89
N PRO A 321 -18.95 -2.81 -9.64
CA PRO A 321 -17.51 -2.97 -9.54
C PRO A 321 -16.80 -1.71 -10.06
N SER A 322 -15.89 -1.17 -9.24
CA SER A 322 -14.87 -0.21 -9.64
C SER A 322 -13.50 -0.90 -9.55
N ASN A 323 -12.59 -0.57 -10.46
CA ASN A 323 -11.23 -1.10 -10.35
C ASN A 323 -10.60 -0.55 -9.05
N PRO A 324 -9.98 -1.39 -8.20
CA PRO A 324 -9.10 -0.92 -7.15
C PRO A 324 -7.83 -0.29 -7.75
N ASP A 325 -7.94 0.97 -8.19
CA ASP A 325 -6.84 1.76 -8.75
C ASP A 325 -5.93 2.27 -7.63
N PHE A 326 -5.17 1.34 -7.04
CA PHE A 326 -4.25 1.61 -5.94
C PHE A 326 -2.91 2.12 -6.47
N GLY A 327 -2.90 3.42 -6.81
CA GLY A 327 -1.65 4.15 -7.00
C GLY A 327 -0.77 4.11 -5.75
N PHE A 328 0.54 4.10 -5.94
CA PHE A 328 1.56 3.96 -4.87
C PHE A 328 1.35 4.89 -3.66
N ALA A 329 0.83 6.10 -3.88
CA ALA A 329 0.44 7.06 -2.85
C ALA A 329 -0.44 6.47 -1.73
N ALA A 330 -1.24 5.44 -2.02
CA ALA A 330 -2.07 4.77 -1.03
C ALA A 330 -1.25 4.13 0.11
N ILE A 331 0.01 3.72 -0.13
CA ILE A 331 0.87 3.11 0.89
C ILE A 331 1.26 4.12 1.98
N GLY A 332 1.69 5.31 1.56
CA GLY A 332 2.00 6.39 2.49
C GLY A 332 0.77 6.80 3.31
N LEU A 333 -0.42 6.74 2.70
CA LEU A 333 -1.69 6.93 3.40
C LEU A 333 -1.99 5.79 4.38
N TYR A 334 -1.82 4.51 4.02
CA TYR A 334 -2.08 3.40 4.95
C TYR A 334 -1.21 3.46 6.20
N ASN A 335 0.05 3.85 6.06
CA ASN A 335 0.93 4.07 7.21
C ASN A 335 0.41 5.23 8.10
N GLN A 336 -0.25 6.23 7.52
CA GLN A 336 -0.94 7.28 8.28
C GLN A 336 -2.21 6.78 8.97
N LEU A 337 -3.00 5.92 8.32
CA LEU A 337 -4.24 5.36 8.85
C LEU A 337 -4.01 4.30 9.95
N LEU A 338 -2.88 3.59 9.91
CA LEU A 338 -2.52 2.61 10.93
C LEU A 338 -1.86 3.24 12.17
N SER A 339 -0.90 4.16 11.99
CA SER A 339 -0.04 4.64 13.08
C SER A 339 0.14 6.16 13.17
N GLY A 340 -0.68 6.94 12.46
CA GLY A 340 -0.56 8.40 12.41
C GLY A 340 0.60 8.92 11.53
N GLY A 341 1.30 8.03 10.83
CA GLY A 341 2.41 8.33 9.92
C GLY A 341 3.73 7.71 10.38
N ASP A 342 4.77 7.79 9.54
CA ASP A 342 5.99 7.02 9.76
C ASP A 342 7.32 7.68 9.37
N GLY A 343 7.30 8.92 8.86
CA GLY A 343 8.51 9.64 8.48
C GLY A 343 9.02 9.38 7.05
N ARG A 344 8.11 9.19 6.08
CA ARG A 344 8.40 9.05 4.63
C ARG A 344 9.18 7.77 4.28
N THR A 345 8.73 6.65 4.82
CA THR A 345 9.36 5.33 4.58
C THR A 345 8.84 4.60 3.32
N SER A 346 8.08 5.30 2.49
CA SER A 346 7.63 4.81 1.19
C SER A 346 8.37 5.59 0.12
N LEU A 347 9.17 4.92 -0.71
CA LEU A 347 10.06 5.53 -1.69
C LEU A 347 9.51 5.36 -3.12
N ILE A 348 9.51 6.41 -3.92
CA ILE A 348 9.18 6.32 -5.35
C ILE A 348 10.08 7.19 -6.22
N ASN A 349 10.37 6.70 -7.43
CA ASN A 349 11.10 7.47 -8.42
C ASN A 349 10.24 8.67 -8.87
N ALA A 350 10.80 9.88 -8.82
CA ALA A 350 10.10 11.13 -9.08
C ALA A 350 9.54 11.22 -10.52
N GLN A 351 10.11 10.48 -11.47
CA GLN A 351 9.66 10.40 -12.87
C GLN A 351 8.16 10.03 -13.02
N TYR A 352 7.58 9.32 -12.04
CA TYR A 352 6.19 8.89 -12.09
C TYR A 352 5.19 9.99 -11.73
N GLY A 353 5.65 11.19 -11.37
CA GLY A 353 4.80 12.39 -11.29
C GLY A 353 3.80 12.41 -10.13
N PHE A 354 4.03 11.63 -9.06
CA PHE A 354 3.14 11.54 -7.88
C PHE A 354 2.99 12.84 -7.06
N GLY A 355 3.63 13.95 -7.46
CA GLY A 355 3.59 15.24 -6.78
C GLY A 355 4.24 15.24 -5.39
N ASP A 356 4.07 16.34 -4.67
CA ASP A 356 4.52 16.49 -3.29
C ASP A 356 3.57 15.77 -2.32
N CYS A 357 3.62 14.43 -2.31
CA CYS A 357 2.88 13.62 -1.33
C CYS A 357 3.63 13.59 0.01
N PRO A 358 3.10 14.16 1.12
CA PRO A 358 3.87 14.34 2.36
C PRO A 358 4.33 13.03 3.03
N THR A 359 3.62 11.93 2.75
CA THR A 359 3.86 10.59 3.34
C THR A 359 4.82 9.73 2.52
N VAL A 360 5.23 10.18 1.33
CA VAL A 360 6.10 9.44 0.39
C VAL A 360 7.37 10.24 0.14
N ALA A 361 8.55 9.61 0.15
CA ALA A 361 9.79 10.22 -0.30
C ALA A 361 10.01 9.97 -1.79
N THR A 362 10.48 10.99 -2.50
CA THR A 362 10.77 10.94 -3.93
C THR A 362 12.27 11.04 -4.17
N PHE A 363 12.77 10.31 -5.17
CA PHE A 363 14.17 10.36 -5.60
C PHE A 363 14.28 10.45 -7.12
N ASN A 364 15.31 11.14 -7.62
CA ASN A 364 15.53 11.34 -9.06
C ASN A 364 16.73 10.55 -9.60
N ASP A 365 17.64 10.14 -8.72
CA ASP A 365 18.92 9.53 -9.06
C ASP A 365 19.35 8.50 -7.98
N LEU A 366 20.41 7.74 -8.30
CA LEU A 366 20.94 6.69 -7.43
C LEU A 366 21.49 7.24 -6.11
N ASP A 367 22.10 8.44 -6.11
CA ASP A 367 22.68 9.05 -4.90
C ASP A 367 21.57 9.49 -3.93
N GLN A 368 20.46 10.03 -4.45
CA GLN A 368 19.26 10.36 -3.68
C GLN A 368 18.60 9.11 -3.10
N LEU A 369 18.45 8.04 -3.90
CA LEU A 369 17.92 6.77 -3.41
C LEU A 369 18.81 6.19 -2.30
N THR A 370 20.12 6.15 -2.53
CA THR A 370 21.12 5.70 -1.55
C THR A 370 21.02 6.49 -0.24
N SER A 371 20.93 7.81 -0.33
CA SER A 371 20.80 8.70 0.84
C SER A 371 19.53 8.42 1.64
N LEU A 372 18.38 8.22 0.97
CA LEU A 372 17.10 7.92 1.63
C LEU A 372 17.11 6.56 2.34
N ILE A 373 17.75 5.55 1.74
CA ILE A 373 17.88 4.22 2.35
C ILE A 373 18.83 4.28 3.57
N ASP A 374 19.99 4.92 3.43
CA ASP A 374 20.97 5.09 4.51
C ASP A 374 20.41 5.89 5.70
N GLU A 375 19.66 6.96 5.41
CA GLU A 375 18.95 7.77 6.41
C GLU A 375 17.93 6.92 7.18
N ASN A 376 17.13 6.10 6.48
CA ASN A 376 16.15 5.23 7.14
C ASN A 376 16.80 4.09 7.93
N LYS A 377 17.88 3.49 7.42
CA LYS A 377 18.67 2.49 8.15
C LYS A 377 19.25 3.08 9.44
N THR A 378 19.89 4.24 9.35
CA THR A 378 20.50 4.96 10.48
C THR A 378 19.47 5.39 11.53
N LYS A 379 18.26 5.75 11.11
CA LYS A 379 17.14 6.10 12.02
C LYS A 379 16.41 4.90 12.62
N GLY A 380 16.75 3.66 12.23
CA GLY A 380 16.02 2.46 12.66
C GLY A 380 14.61 2.34 12.07
N ASN A 381 14.36 2.97 10.91
CA ASN A 381 13.06 3.00 10.23
C ASN A 381 12.77 1.76 9.37
N MET A 382 13.69 0.80 9.26
CA MET A 382 13.51 -0.39 8.44
C MET A 382 12.40 -1.31 9.00
N PRO A 383 11.65 -2.04 8.14
CA PRO A 383 11.72 -2.00 6.69
C PRO A 383 11.03 -0.76 6.10
N ILE A 384 11.40 -0.44 4.87
CA ILE A 384 10.85 0.66 4.07
C ILE A 384 10.30 0.08 2.75
N SER A 385 9.29 0.73 2.16
CA SER A 385 8.70 0.26 0.89
C SER A 385 9.26 1.03 -0.31
N ILE A 386 9.31 0.39 -1.48
CA ILE A 386 9.74 1.03 -2.73
C ILE A 386 8.89 0.59 -3.93
N GLY A 387 8.53 1.56 -4.78
CA GLY A 387 7.78 1.32 -6.02
C GLY A 387 8.70 0.91 -7.17
N VAL A 388 8.38 -0.20 -7.83
CA VAL A 388 9.22 -0.85 -8.85
C VAL A 388 8.39 -1.32 -10.05
N ALA A 389 9.08 -1.51 -11.18
CA ALA A 389 8.58 -2.27 -12.31
C ALA A 389 8.79 -3.78 -12.03
N GLY A 390 7.73 -4.48 -11.64
CA GLY A 390 7.75 -5.92 -11.32
C GLY A 390 8.08 -6.85 -12.51
N TYR A 391 8.29 -6.29 -13.70
CA TYR A 391 8.73 -7.02 -14.89
C TYR A 391 10.26 -6.97 -15.11
N ASP A 392 11.01 -6.31 -14.22
CA ASP A 392 12.46 -6.24 -14.30
C ASP A 392 13.11 -7.59 -13.96
N HIS A 393 13.64 -8.28 -14.99
CA HIS A 393 14.29 -9.59 -14.85
C HIS A 393 15.70 -9.54 -14.22
N THR A 394 16.26 -8.36 -13.96
CA THR A 394 17.51 -8.22 -13.19
C THR A 394 17.22 -8.33 -11.69
N VAL A 395 16.07 -7.82 -11.24
CA VAL A 395 15.65 -7.84 -9.84
C VAL A 395 14.67 -8.97 -9.52
N PHE A 396 13.81 -9.41 -10.44
CA PHE A 396 12.78 -10.45 -10.18
C PHE A 396 12.95 -11.65 -11.11
N SER A 397 12.57 -12.86 -10.64
CA SER A 397 12.60 -14.07 -11.49
C SER A 397 11.23 -14.57 -11.95
N GLY A 398 10.15 -13.89 -11.54
CA GLY A 398 8.76 -14.30 -11.79
C GLY A 398 7.86 -13.30 -12.54
N GLY A 399 8.36 -12.12 -12.92
CA GLY A 399 7.54 -11.09 -13.58
C GLY A 399 7.05 -11.52 -14.97
N GLN A 400 5.77 -11.34 -15.28
CA GLN A 400 5.24 -11.62 -16.62
C GLN A 400 5.98 -10.83 -17.70
N ASN A 401 6.44 -11.50 -18.76
CA ASN A 401 7.07 -10.84 -19.90
C ASN A 401 6.05 -10.00 -20.68
N ARG A 402 5.95 -8.71 -20.35
CA ARG A 402 5.14 -7.75 -21.07
C ARG A 402 5.91 -7.12 -22.23
N SER A 403 5.33 -7.20 -23.43
CA SER A 403 5.86 -6.59 -24.64
C SER A 403 5.36 -5.15 -24.87
N ASP A 404 4.45 -4.66 -24.03
CA ASP A 404 3.98 -3.28 -24.01
C ASP A 404 4.94 -2.41 -23.18
N SER A 405 5.64 -1.51 -23.87
CA SER A 405 6.75 -0.68 -23.35
C SER A 405 6.32 0.45 -22.38
N THR A 406 5.21 0.28 -21.67
CA THR A 406 4.70 1.20 -20.65
C THR A 406 5.30 0.83 -19.29
N HIS A 407 6.49 1.37 -18.99
CA HIS A 407 7.24 1.11 -17.77
C HIS A 407 6.59 1.87 -16.60
N GLN A 408 5.49 1.35 -16.07
CA GLN A 408 4.78 1.92 -14.92
C GLN A 408 5.16 1.18 -13.64
N VAL A 409 5.13 1.85 -12.48
CA VAL A 409 5.12 1.13 -11.19
C VAL A 409 3.91 0.20 -11.18
N ASN A 410 4.18 -1.09 -11.23
CA ASN A 410 3.16 -2.14 -11.18
C ASN A 410 3.36 -3.07 -9.99
N HIS A 411 4.44 -2.90 -9.23
CA HIS A 411 4.72 -3.69 -8.06
C HIS A 411 5.36 -2.84 -6.96
N VAL A 412 5.27 -3.33 -5.73
CA VAL A 412 5.85 -2.71 -4.55
C VAL A 412 6.47 -3.81 -3.70
N ILE A 413 7.65 -3.53 -3.16
CA ILE A 413 8.41 -4.44 -2.31
C ILE A 413 8.89 -3.74 -1.05
N LEU A 414 9.31 -4.53 -0.07
CA LEU A 414 10.05 -4.06 1.10
C LEU A 414 11.56 -4.12 0.87
N ILE A 415 12.26 -3.15 1.44
CA ILE A 415 13.70 -3.20 1.71
C ILE A 415 13.84 -3.37 3.22
N ASP A 416 14.38 -4.51 3.64
CA ASP A 416 14.53 -4.87 5.06
C ASP A 416 15.89 -4.46 5.62
N ASP A 417 16.93 -4.47 4.76
CA ASP A 417 18.29 -4.17 5.16
C ASP A 417 19.11 -3.53 4.02
N TYR A 418 20.18 -2.83 4.40
CA TYR A 418 21.10 -2.14 3.52
C TYR A 418 22.55 -2.34 3.99
N ASP A 419 23.37 -2.89 3.11
CA ASP A 419 24.81 -3.02 3.24
C ASP A 419 25.49 -1.94 2.40
N ALA A 420 25.79 -0.82 3.07
CA ALA A 420 26.49 0.32 2.47
C ALA A 420 27.93 0.02 2.04
N GLN A 421 28.57 -1.03 2.56
CA GLN A 421 29.94 -1.38 2.17
C GLN A 421 29.97 -2.05 0.79
N ASN A 422 28.98 -2.90 0.51
CA ASN A 422 28.89 -3.61 -0.77
C ASN A 422 27.88 -3.00 -1.76
N GLY A 423 27.13 -1.96 -1.35
CA GLY A 423 26.09 -1.34 -2.17
C GLY A 423 24.92 -2.30 -2.42
N MET A 424 24.57 -3.13 -1.44
CA MET A 424 23.57 -4.19 -1.55
C MET A 424 22.36 -3.89 -0.65
N VAL A 425 21.17 -4.24 -1.12
CA VAL A 425 19.91 -4.13 -0.35
C VAL A 425 19.23 -5.48 -0.25
N ARG A 426 18.69 -5.81 0.92
CA ARG A 426 17.87 -7.01 1.14
C ARG A 426 16.43 -6.68 0.77
N LEU A 427 15.92 -7.33 -0.27
CA LEU A 427 14.53 -7.26 -0.67
C LEU A 427 13.71 -8.31 0.07
N ASN A 428 12.48 -7.93 0.36
CA ASN A 428 11.40 -8.77 0.86
C ASN A 428 10.19 -8.54 -0.04
N ASN A 429 9.72 -9.60 -0.68
CA ASN A 429 8.81 -9.53 -1.81
C ASN A 429 7.61 -10.45 -1.56
N SER A 430 6.40 -9.88 -1.63
CA SER A 430 5.12 -10.55 -1.36
C SER A 430 4.71 -11.61 -2.40
N TRP A 431 5.65 -12.08 -3.21
CA TRP A 431 5.57 -13.21 -4.15
C TRP A 431 6.29 -14.47 -3.64
N GLY A 432 6.77 -14.46 -2.39
CA GLY A 432 7.38 -15.59 -1.70
C GLY A 432 8.87 -15.46 -1.40
N PRO A 433 9.37 -16.26 -0.43
CA PRO A 433 10.75 -16.24 0.05
C PRO A 433 11.78 -16.66 -1.02
N GLU A 434 11.37 -17.31 -2.13
CA GLU A 434 12.27 -17.52 -3.28
C GLU A 434 12.61 -16.21 -4.01
N GLN A 435 11.82 -15.15 -3.83
CA GLN A 435 12.09 -13.81 -4.36
C GLN A 435 12.85 -12.91 -3.37
N ASP A 436 12.93 -13.29 -2.09
CA ASP A 436 13.66 -12.57 -1.04
C ASP A 436 15.17 -12.76 -1.20
N LYS A 437 15.89 -11.67 -1.49
CA LYS A 437 17.32 -11.74 -1.77
C LYS A 437 18.02 -10.41 -1.63
N TRP A 438 19.34 -10.50 -1.52
CA TRP A 438 20.22 -9.35 -1.70
C TRP A 438 20.40 -9.03 -3.18
N VAL A 439 20.13 -7.79 -3.58
CA VAL A 439 20.43 -7.25 -4.92
C VAL A 439 21.35 -6.04 -4.82
N ARG A 440 22.03 -5.67 -5.92
CA ARG A 440 22.76 -4.39 -5.95
C ARG A 440 21.75 -3.25 -5.93
N LEU A 441 22.06 -2.20 -5.19
CA LEU A 441 21.24 -1.00 -5.13
C LEU A 441 21.11 -0.32 -6.50
N GLU A 442 22.13 -0.45 -7.36
CA GLU A 442 22.06 0.00 -8.75
C GLU A 442 21.01 -0.78 -9.58
N ASP A 443 20.92 -2.11 -9.42
CA ASP A 443 19.90 -2.91 -10.12
C ASP A 443 18.49 -2.54 -9.62
N LEU A 444 18.31 -2.35 -8.30
CA LEU A 444 17.05 -1.88 -7.73
C LEU A 444 16.69 -0.48 -8.27
N TYR A 445 17.65 0.43 -8.37
CA TYR A 445 17.41 1.76 -8.93
C TYR A 445 16.93 1.69 -10.38
N TYR A 446 17.54 0.85 -11.22
CA TYR A 446 17.04 0.64 -12.60
C TYR A 446 15.64 0.04 -12.62
N ALA A 447 15.33 -0.92 -11.74
CA ALA A 447 13.98 -1.49 -11.60
C ALA A 447 12.93 -0.47 -11.09
N THR A 448 13.33 0.67 -10.53
CA THR A 448 12.41 1.78 -10.24
C THR A 448 12.16 2.68 -11.46
N GLY A 449 12.97 2.56 -12.51
CA GLY A 449 13.15 3.55 -13.57
C GLY A 449 12.37 3.30 -14.87
N TYR A 450 12.13 4.38 -15.63
CA TYR A 450 11.76 4.33 -17.05
C TYR A 450 13.03 4.31 -17.92
N PHE A 451 14.09 3.67 -17.44
CA PHE A 451 15.34 3.59 -18.18
C PHE A 451 15.19 2.53 -19.27
N ALA A 452 15.40 2.94 -20.54
CA ALA A 452 15.70 1.97 -21.58
C ALA A 452 16.85 1.08 -21.09
N GLU A 453 16.77 -0.25 -21.32
CA GLU A 453 17.69 -1.25 -20.75
C GLU A 453 19.10 -0.68 -20.59
N PRO A 454 19.73 -0.76 -19.41
CA PRO A 454 21.11 -0.34 -19.25
C PRO A 454 21.92 -1.00 -20.36
N THR A 455 22.58 -0.20 -21.20
CA THR A 455 23.40 -0.73 -22.28
C THR A 455 24.68 -1.29 -21.67
N TYR A 456 24.54 -2.42 -20.97
CA TYR A 456 25.65 -3.22 -20.46
C TYR A 456 26.58 -3.48 -21.65
N PRO A 457 27.85 -3.05 -21.57
CA PRO A 457 28.80 -3.30 -22.66
C PRO A 457 28.83 -4.79 -22.96
N ASN A 458 28.54 -5.17 -24.21
CA ASN A 458 28.33 -6.55 -24.66
C ASN A 458 29.26 -7.56 -23.97
N GLY A 459 28.72 -8.37 -23.04
CA GLY A 459 29.47 -9.46 -22.40
C GLY A 459 29.44 -9.54 -20.87
N MET A 460 28.73 -8.64 -20.16
CA MET A 460 28.45 -8.81 -18.73
C MET A 460 26.94 -9.00 -18.48
N ARG A 461 26.52 -10.27 -18.45
CA ARG A 461 25.32 -10.78 -17.77
C ARG A 461 25.73 -12.07 -17.05
#